data_AF-A0A3C1RMP0-F1
#
_entry.id   AF-A0A3C1RMP0-F1
#
_cell.length_a   1.000
_cell.length_b   1.000
_cell.length_c   1.000
_cell.angle_alpha   90.00
_cell.angle_beta   90.00
_cell.angle_gamma   90.00
#
_symmetry.space_group_name_H-M   'P 1'
#
loop_
_entity.id
_entity.type
_entity.pdbx_description
1 polymer ?
#
loop_
_entity_poly.entity_id
_entity_poly.type
_entity_poly.pdbx_seq_one_letter_code
_entity_poly.pdbx_strand_id
1 'polypeptide(L)'
;MNPQQVVNRPQITVILAMSADGKISDEMRSPARFGSEQDKLHLEKQVAQMDGVLFGAGTLNAYQTTIKITSPELLEYRKQQKKPPQPIQIVVSASGNINLNYRFFKQSVPHWLLTTNQGKQLWNNTEGFE
;
A
#
# COMPACT_ATOMS: atom_id res chain seq x y z
N MET A 1 -33.71 -6.16 -13.72
CA MET A 1 -32.36 -5.78 -13.28
C MET A 1 -31.47 -6.99 -13.46
N ASN A 2 -30.48 -6.94 -14.35
CA ASN A 2 -29.57 -8.06 -14.53
C ASN A 2 -28.69 -8.20 -13.28
N PRO A 3 -28.59 -9.40 -12.66
CA PRO A 3 -27.63 -9.63 -11.59
C PRO A 3 -26.24 -9.33 -12.14
N GLN A 4 -25.53 -8.39 -11.53
CA GLN A 4 -24.11 -8.17 -11.84
C GLN A 4 -23.39 -9.51 -11.63
N GLN A 5 -22.68 -9.98 -12.66
CA GLN A 5 -21.80 -11.14 -12.57
C GLN A 5 -20.87 -10.94 -11.37
N VAL A 6 -20.92 -11.85 -10.40
CA VAL A 6 -19.97 -11.89 -9.30
C VAL A 6 -18.62 -12.27 -9.90
N VAL A 7 -17.80 -11.28 -10.20
CA VAL A 7 -16.44 -11.53 -10.66
C VAL A 7 -15.63 -11.99 -9.46
N ASN A 8 -15.07 -13.21 -9.51
CA ASN A 8 -14.25 -13.77 -8.43
C ASN A 8 -12.84 -13.15 -8.42
N ARG A 9 -12.76 -11.81 -8.34
CA ARG A 9 -11.50 -11.07 -8.23
C ARG A 9 -11.73 -9.77 -7.46
N PRO A 10 -10.70 -9.25 -6.76
CA PRO A 10 -10.80 -7.96 -6.10
C PRO A 10 -11.13 -6.84 -7.09
N GLN A 11 -11.90 -5.85 -6.65
CA GLN A 11 -12.00 -4.56 -7.35
C GLN A 11 -10.70 -3.79 -7.11
N ILE A 12 -10.10 -3.27 -8.19
CA ILE A 12 -8.81 -2.57 -8.13
C ILE A 12 -9.00 -1.14 -8.61
N THR A 13 -8.48 -0.19 -7.82
CA THR A 13 -8.35 1.22 -8.19
C THR A 13 -6.88 1.58 -8.18
N VAL A 14 -6.42 2.27 -9.22
CA VAL A 14 -5.06 2.79 -9.30
C VAL A 14 -5.09 4.29 -9.02
N ILE A 15 -4.26 4.74 -8.08
CA ILE A 15 -4.13 6.16 -7.70
C ILE A 15 -2.74 6.61 -8.10
N LEU A 16 -2.66 7.67 -8.89
CA LEU A 16 -1.42 8.18 -9.47
C LEU A 16 -1.34 9.69 -9.25
N ALA A 17 -0.18 10.14 -8.78
CA ALA A 17 0.27 11.51 -8.94
C ALA A 17 1.43 11.48 -9.93
N MET A 18 1.40 12.36 -10.93
CA MET A 18 2.42 12.44 -11.96
C MET A 18 2.74 13.89 -12.32
N SER A 19 3.95 14.13 -12.80
CA SER A 19 4.31 15.41 -13.43
C SER A 19 3.51 15.63 -14.72
N ALA A 20 3.50 16.87 -15.22
CA ALA A 20 2.80 17.23 -16.45
C ALA A 20 3.28 16.43 -17.68
N ASP A 21 4.54 15.99 -17.68
CA ASP A 21 5.13 15.14 -18.72
C ASP A 21 5.02 13.63 -18.43
N GLY A 22 4.17 13.24 -17.47
CA GLY A 22 3.77 11.85 -17.22
C GLY A 22 4.75 11.01 -16.40
N LYS A 23 5.64 11.63 -15.60
CA LYS A 23 6.60 10.91 -14.76
C LYS A 23 6.06 10.76 -13.34
N ILE A 24 6.24 9.57 -12.76
CA ILE A 24 5.80 9.24 -11.39
C ILE A 24 6.95 9.27 -10.37
N SER A 25 8.19 9.44 -10.84
CA SER A 25 9.41 9.54 -10.04
C SER A 25 10.52 10.19 -10.87
N ASP A 26 11.60 10.61 -10.21
CA ASP A 26 12.80 11.09 -10.89
C ASP A 26 13.67 9.92 -11.39
N GLU A 27 14.75 10.24 -12.10
CA GLU A 27 15.71 9.26 -12.62
C GLU A 27 16.37 8.43 -11.51
N MET A 28 16.61 9.07 -10.35
CA MET A 28 17.22 8.46 -9.18
C MET A 28 16.25 7.56 -8.39
N ARG A 29 14.98 7.48 -8.81
CA ARG A 29 13.90 6.75 -8.13
C ARG A 29 13.73 7.19 -6.67
N SER A 30 13.96 8.47 -6.41
CA SER A 30 13.80 9.05 -5.08
C SER A 30 12.31 9.13 -4.72
N PRO A 31 11.98 9.27 -3.42
CA PRO A 31 10.62 9.59 -3.00
C PRO A 31 10.10 10.81 -3.73
N ALA A 32 9.03 10.66 -4.52
CA ALA A 32 8.38 11.78 -5.18
C ALA A 32 7.98 12.86 -4.16
N ARG A 33 8.38 14.10 -4.44
CA ARG A 33 8.12 15.30 -3.63
C ARG A 33 7.22 16.34 -4.30
N PHE A 34 6.69 16.03 -5.49
CA PHE A 34 5.86 16.96 -6.25
C PHE A 34 4.37 16.93 -5.87
N GLY A 35 3.96 16.02 -4.97
CA GLY A 35 2.60 16.00 -4.44
C GLY A 35 2.38 17.08 -3.37
N SER A 36 1.18 17.67 -3.37
CA SER A 36 0.72 18.63 -2.37
C SER A 36 0.18 17.96 -1.11
N GLU A 37 -0.11 18.77 -0.09
CA GLU A 37 -0.83 18.29 1.10
C GLU A 37 -2.25 17.81 0.76
N GLN A 38 -2.92 18.49 -0.18
CA GLN A 38 -4.24 18.10 -0.66
C GLN A 38 -4.21 16.73 -1.36
N ASP A 39 -3.15 16.43 -2.12
CA ASP A 39 -2.95 15.11 -2.73
C ASP A 39 -2.79 14.02 -1.68
N LYS A 40 -2.05 14.31 -0.59
CA LYS A 40 -1.88 13.37 0.53
C LYS A 40 -3.21 13.11 1.24
N LEU A 41 -3.99 14.15 1.52
CA LEU A 41 -5.33 14.03 2.13
C LEU A 41 -6.28 13.24 1.22
N HIS A 42 -6.20 13.47 -0.10
CA HIS A 42 -6.97 12.70 -1.07
C HIS A 42 -6.57 11.22 -1.05
N LEU A 43 -5.27 10.92 -1.09
CA LEU A 43 -4.75 9.55 -1.02
C LEU A 43 -5.23 8.84 0.25
N GLU A 44 -5.15 9.49 1.41
CA GLU A 44 -5.62 8.92 2.68
C GLU A 44 -7.12 8.60 2.65
N LYS A 45 -7.95 9.49 2.07
CA LYS A 45 -9.39 9.25 1.88
C LYS A 45 -9.67 8.06 0.96
N GLN A 46 -8.87 7.85 -0.08
CA GLN A 46 -9.00 6.68 -0.94
C GLN A 46 -8.59 5.41 -0.20
N VAL A 47 -7.46 5.44 0.51
CA VAL A 47 -6.99 4.32 1.34
C VAL A 47 -8.02 3.91 2.39
N ALA A 48 -8.73 4.86 2.99
CA ALA A 48 -9.79 4.59 3.96
C ALA A 48 -10.96 3.75 3.41
N GLN A 49 -11.18 3.76 2.10
CA GLN A 49 -12.25 3.00 1.46
C GLN A 49 -11.82 1.56 1.09
N MET A 50 -10.51 1.32 0.95
CA MET A 50 -9.95 0.05 0.48
C MET A 50 -9.81 -1.00 1.59
N ASP A 51 -9.76 -2.27 1.20
CA ASP A 51 -9.48 -3.38 2.12
C ASP A 51 -7.97 -3.67 2.21
N GLY A 52 -7.23 -3.39 1.13
CA GLY A 52 -5.79 -3.47 1.07
C GLY A 52 -5.19 -2.42 0.12
N VAL A 53 -3.94 -2.08 0.35
CA VAL A 53 -3.13 -1.17 -0.47
C VAL A 53 -1.95 -1.97 -1.01
N LEU A 54 -1.77 -1.95 -2.33
CA LEU A 54 -0.72 -2.70 -3.00
C LEU A 54 0.33 -1.75 -3.61
N PHE A 55 1.60 -2.02 -3.36
CA PHE A 55 2.72 -1.23 -3.91
C PHE A 55 3.98 -2.08 -4.09
N GLY A 56 4.85 -1.66 -5.00
CA GLY A 56 6.06 -2.42 -5.32
C GLY A 56 7.19 -2.23 -4.31
N ALA A 57 8.09 -3.21 -4.23
CA ALA A 57 9.32 -3.13 -3.45
C ALA A 57 10.20 -1.91 -3.80
N GLY A 58 10.17 -1.47 -5.06
CA GLY A 58 10.87 -0.24 -5.47
C GLY A 58 10.34 1.00 -4.74
N THR A 59 9.02 1.15 -4.65
CA THR A 59 8.38 2.22 -3.87
C THR A 59 8.73 2.07 -2.39
N LEU A 60 8.68 0.85 -1.85
CA LEU A 60 9.08 0.61 -0.46
C LEU A 60 10.54 1.00 -0.20
N ASN A 61 11.46 0.68 -1.11
CA ASN A 61 12.88 1.02 -0.96
C ASN A 61 13.10 2.54 -0.97
N ALA A 62 12.39 3.26 -1.84
CA ALA A 62 12.47 4.71 -1.89
C ALA A 62 11.94 5.35 -0.61
N TYR A 63 10.71 4.99 -0.19
CA TYR A 63 10.00 5.67 0.90
C TYR A 63 10.28 5.09 2.29
N GLN A 64 10.62 3.81 2.36
CA GLN A 64 10.87 3.00 3.56
C GLN A 64 9.67 2.91 4.52
N THR A 65 8.48 3.28 4.06
CA THR A 65 7.25 3.41 4.86
C THR A 65 6.03 3.24 3.95
N THR A 66 4.86 3.14 4.55
CA THR A 66 3.57 3.20 3.86
C THR A 66 2.66 4.29 4.43
N ILE A 67 1.59 4.63 3.71
CA ILE A 67 0.54 5.50 4.23
C ILE A 67 -0.28 4.77 5.30
N LYS A 68 -0.58 5.45 6.40
CA LYS A 68 -1.58 5.01 7.38
C LYS A 68 -2.72 6.00 7.39
N ILE A 69 -3.88 5.52 7.80
CA ILE A 69 -5.00 6.37 8.14
C ILE A 69 -4.72 6.96 9.53
N THR A 70 -4.62 8.27 9.58
CA THR A 70 -4.36 9.09 10.75
C THR A 70 -5.54 9.99 11.10
N SER A 71 -6.37 10.35 10.12
CA SER A 71 -7.59 11.12 10.35
C SER A 71 -8.58 10.35 11.24
N PRO A 72 -9.00 10.90 12.39
CA PRO A 72 -10.01 10.30 13.26
C PRO A 72 -11.34 10.06 12.54
N GLU A 73 -11.72 10.96 11.64
CA GLU A 73 -12.96 10.86 10.85
C GLU A 73 -12.93 9.64 9.93
N LEU A 74 -11.78 9.37 9.28
CA LEU A 74 -11.62 8.22 8.40
C LEU A 74 -11.55 6.90 9.18
N LEU A 75 -10.98 6.91 10.38
CA LEU A 75 -10.99 5.75 11.27
C LEU A 75 -12.41 5.41 11.74
N GLU A 76 -13.20 6.41 12.13
CA GLU A 76 -14.60 6.21 12.51
C GLU A 76 -15.45 5.76 11.32
N TYR A 77 -15.22 6.32 10.12
CA TYR A 77 -15.84 5.84 8.88
C TYR A 77 -15.59 4.34 8.68
N ARG A 78 -14.35 3.86 8.82
CA ARG A 78 -14.05 2.42 8.66
C ARG A 78 -14.70 1.56 9.73
N LYS A 79 -14.74 2.04 10.97
CA LYS A 79 -15.40 1.36 12.08
C LYS A 79 -16.90 1.21 11.84
N GLN A 80 -17.58 2.24 11.31
CA GLN A 80 -18.99 2.16 10.93
C GLN A 80 -19.24 1.12 9.83
N GLN A 81 -18.27 0.93 8.94
CA GLN A 81 -18.27 -0.11 7.91
C GLN A 81 -17.80 -1.49 8.42
N LYS A 82 -17.56 -1.65 9.73
CA LYS A 82 -17.02 -2.87 10.37
C LYS A 82 -15.68 -3.35 9.77
N LYS A 83 -14.88 -2.42 9.24
CA LYS A 83 -13.54 -2.71 8.71
C LYS A 83 -12.47 -2.53 9.80
N PRO A 84 -11.32 -3.23 9.72
CA PRO A 84 -10.16 -2.93 10.55
C PRO A 84 -9.72 -1.46 10.40
N PRO A 85 -9.15 -0.83 11.43
CA PRO A 85 -8.79 0.60 11.41
C PRO A 85 -7.79 0.94 10.29
N GLN A 86 -6.95 -0.02 9.90
CA GLN A 86 -5.97 0.13 8.81
C GLN A 86 -6.23 -0.96 7.75
N PRO A 87 -6.14 -0.63 6.45
CA PRO A 87 -6.15 -1.63 5.40
C PRO A 87 -4.81 -2.40 5.37
N ILE A 88 -4.86 -3.61 4.84
CA ILE A 88 -3.68 -4.48 4.68
C ILE A 88 -2.68 -3.79 3.74
N GLN A 89 -1.39 -3.80 4.08
CA GLN A 89 -0.33 -3.20 3.29
C GLN A 89 0.43 -4.30 2.56
N ILE A 90 0.23 -4.42 1.25
CA ILE A 90 0.71 -5.51 0.42
C ILE A 90 1.91 -5.03 -0.41
N VAL A 91 3.09 -5.53 -0.07
CA VAL A 91 4.32 -5.28 -0.83
C VAL A 91 4.40 -6.33 -1.93
N VAL A 92 4.66 -5.91 -3.17
CA VAL A 92 4.92 -6.83 -4.28
C VAL A 92 6.41 -6.84 -4.60
N SER A 93 7.02 -8.03 -4.52
CA SER A 93 8.43 -8.22 -4.83
C SER A 93 8.67 -9.58 -5.46
N ALA A 94 9.25 -9.64 -6.66
CA ALA A 94 9.61 -10.93 -7.26
C ALA A 94 10.72 -11.65 -6.47
N SER A 95 11.69 -10.89 -5.94
CA SER A 95 12.84 -11.43 -5.21
C SER A 95 12.54 -11.75 -3.75
N GLY A 96 11.48 -11.17 -3.17
CA GLY A 96 11.21 -11.22 -1.74
C GLY A 96 12.23 -10.48 -0.85
N ASN A 97 13.32 -9.93 -1.41
CA ASN A 97 14.37 -9.28 -0.62
C ASN A 97 13.94 -7.87 -0.19
N ILE A 98 13.49 -7.74 1.06
CA ILE A 98 13.06 -6.48 1.68
C ILE A 98 13.86 -6.26 2.97
N ASN A 99 14.34 -5.03 3.18
CA ASN A 99 15.08 -4.69 4.40
C ASN A 99 14.13 -4.54 5.60
N LEU A 100 14.25 -5.44 6.57
CA LEU A 100 13.46 -5.45 7.81
C LEU A 100 13.60 -4.20 8.67
N ASN A 101 14.66 -3.42 8.49
CA ASN A 101 14.89 -2.21 9.28
C ASN A 101 14.06 -1.01 8.81
N TYR A 102 13.29 -1.15 7.73
CA TYR A 102 12.41 -0.08 7.24
C TYR A 102 11.36 0.34 8.28
N ARG A 103 11.01 1.63 8.26
CA ARG A 103 9.95 2.18 9.12
C ARG A 103 8.61 1.50 8.87
N PHE A 104 8.39 0.97 7.67
CA PHE A 104 7.29 0.10 7.32
C PHE A 104 6.97 -0.92 8.42
N PHE A 105 7.92 -1.76 8.81
CA PHE A 105 7.71 -2.82 9.81
C PHE A 105 7.47 -2.29 11.25
N LYS A 106 7.70 -0.99 11.49
CA LYS A 106 7.42 -0.34 12.79
C LYS A 106 6.01 0.27 12.82
N GLN A 107 5.30 0.29 11.70
CA GLN A 107 3.94 0.80 11.62
C GLN A 107 2.97 -0.27 12.11
N SER A 108 2.02 0.11 12.99
CA SER A 108 0.93 -0.79 13.39
C SER A 108 -0.12 -0.88 12.27
N VAL A 109 0.21 -1.65 11.24
CA VAL A 109 -0.63 -1.99 10.08
C VAL A 109 -0.36 -3.45 9.72
N PRO A 110 -1.31 -4.19 9.13
CA PRO A 110 -1.03 -5.53 8.64
C PRO A 110 -0.06 -5.49 7.47
N HIS A 111 1.00 -6.29 7.51
CA HIS A 111 2.04 -6.33 6.48
C HIS A 111 1.95 -7.63 5.70
N TRP A 112 1.65 -7.58 4.42
CA TRP A 112 1.60 -8.76 3.54
C TRP A 112 2.65 -8.65 2.43
N LEU A 113 3.21 -9.79 2.02
CA LEU A 113 4.15 -9.89 0.91
C LEU A 113 3.58 -10.78 -0.19
N LEU A 114 3.42 -10.20 -1.38
CA LEU A 114 3.17 -10.96 -2.61
C LEU A 114 4.50 -11.19 -3.34
N THR A 115 4.95 -12.43 -3.35
CA THR A 115 6.24 -12.84 -3.90
C THR A 115 6.18 -14.17 -4.66
N THR A 116 7.23 -14.49 -5.39
CA THR A 116 7.46 -15.82 -5.96
C THR A 116 7.76 -16.86 -4.88
N ASN A 117 7.65 -18.16 -5.23
CA ASN A 117 8.05 -19.25 -4.35
C ASN A 117 9.51 -19.15 -3.90
N GLN A 118 10.40 -18.66 -4.77
CA GLN A 118 11.80 -18.42 -4.43
C GLN A 118 11.93 -17.29 -3.39
N GLY A 119 11.27 -16.15 -3.60
CA GLY A 119 11.31 -15.05 -2.64
C GLY A 119 10.69 -15.41 -1.28
N LYS A 120 9.68 -16.30 -1.26
CA LYS A 120 9.10 -16.85 -0.01
C LYS A 120 10.14 -17.56 0.86
N GLN A 121 11.15 -18.20 0.27
CA GLN A 121 12.19 -18.92 1.03
C GLN A 121 12.97 -17.99 1.98
N LEU A 122 13.10 -16.70 1.65
CA LEU A 122 13.73 -15.70 2.52
C LEU A 122 12.93 -15.40 3.79
N TRP A 123 11.65 -15.78 3.83
CA TRP A 123 10.70 -15.44 4.89
C TRP A 123 10.22 -16.63 5.71
N ASN A 124 10.70 -17.85 5.42
CA ASN A 124 10.27 -19.05 6.15
C ASN A 124 10.57 -19.01 7.66
N ASN A 125 11.61 -18.28 8.07
CA ASN A 125 12.03 -18.15 9.47
C ASN A 125 12.21 -16.67 9.87
N THR A 126 11.53 -15.75 9.17
CA THR A 126 11.71 -14.31 9.36
C THR A 126 10.36 -13.66 9.55
N GLU A 127 10.17 -13.10 10.74
CA GLU A 127 8.98 -12.32 11.06
C GLU A 127 9.03 -10.95 10.38
N GLY A 128 7.86 -10.42 10.01
CA GLY A 128 7.74 -9.09 9.43
C GLY A 128 6.59 -8.97 8.45
N PHE A 129 6.24 -10.07 7.79
CA PHE A 129 5.00 -10.22 7.04
C PHE A 129 4.11 -11.29 7.68
N GLU A 130 2.80 -11.08 7.63
CA GLU A 130 1.75 -12.02 8.08
C GLU A 130 1.49 -13.13 7.06
#